data_AF-A0A3M1KVI8-F1
#
_entry.id   AF-A0A3M1KVI8-F1
#
_cell.length_a   1.000
_cell.length_b   1.000
_cell.length_c   1.000
_cell.angle_alpha   90.00
_cell.angle_beta   90.00
_cell.angle_gamma   90.00
#
_symmetry.space_group_name_H-M   'P 1'
#
loop_
_entity.id
_entity.type
_entity.pdbx_description
1 polymer ?
#
loop_
_entity_poly.entity_id
_entity_poly.type
_entity_poly.pdbx_seq_one_letter_code
_entity_poly.pdbx_strand_id
1 'polypeptide(L)'
;MHRSRSLHNLGGPSSFPVATIVTIAALVLSLGSPAPAQTGNEVLCNQDIAKAVLALQRAYATDLGRCLRLGNFQECPDPALEVGIQRGESRLSNKLKPGSHCDSAVNVDGVALSRFGPITCPAAWNQCDVSVGSIDTLSDLDDCLRCMNYGIAVHYRRLLDLGRTGSLTPDDRKCLRATVLATGKAFLKSFKEVVKCARGGVKPFACPADDSTGSRFAKALEAIQKKVARCRNEAGVRGEISRNLHKVTRRPILSAADYAGELQTVSRCMACQLANVTFGQDQDCPGFSGMLRCDDGKLAAPGSAFVANEGDGTVTFLTAEE
;
A
#
# COMPACT_ATOMS: atom_id res chain seq x y z
N MET A 1 -44.72 -64.13 21.96
CA MET A 1 -46.12 -63.66 22.06
C MET A 1 -46.31 -62.59 21.00
N HIS A 2 -46.84 -62.95 19.81
CA HIS A 2 -48.22 -62.63 19.33
C HIS A 2 -48.51 -61.10 19.29
N ARG A 3 -49.01 -60.46 18.23
CA ARG A 3 -49.65 -60.87 16.97
C ARG A 3 -49.70 -59.69 15.97
N SER A 4 -49.75 -60.06 14.69
CA SER A 4 -50.33 -59.42 13.49
C SER A 4 -51.41 -58.31 13.59
N ARG A 5 -51.33 -57.41 12.59
CA ARG A 5 -52.37 -56.83 11.68
C ARG A 5 -53.58 -56.08 12.28
N SER A 6 -53.89 -54.88 11.75
CA SER A 6 -55.06 -54.69 10.86
C SER A 6 -55.10 -53.30 10.18
N LEU A 7 -55.45 -53.30 8.89
CA LEU A 7 -56.02 -52.19 8.11
C LEU A 7 -57.56 -52.28 8.14
N HIS A 8 -58.22 -51.23 7.60
CA HIS A 8 -59.67 -50.96 7.41
C HIS A 8 -60.29 -50.01 8.46
N ASN A 9 -61.18 -49.07 8.15
CA ASN A 9 -61.77 -48.56 6.90
C ASN A 9 -62.61 -47.29 7.22
N LEU A 10 -62.64 -46.34 6.27
CA LEU A 10 -63.81 -45.64 5.68
C LEU A 10 -64.88 -44.93 6.55
N GLY A 11 -65.17 -43.69 6.12
CA GLY A 11 -66.46 -42.99 6.28
C GLY A 11 -66.31 -41.72 7.12
N GLY A 12 -66.64 -40.50 6.70
CA GLY A 12 -67.47 -39.94 5.64
C GLY A 12 -67.64 -38.43 5.91
N PRO A 13 -68.37 -37.66 5.09
CA PRO A 13 -67.98 -36.31 4.66
C PRO A 13 -68.84 -35.16 5.21
N SER A 14 -68.26 -33.95 5.28
CA SER A 14 -68.92 -32.61 5.23
C SER A 14 -67.85 -31.56 5.55
N SER A 15 -67.61 -30.43 4.88
CA SER A 15 -68.32 -29.70 3.83
C SER A 15 -67.54 -28.40 3.54
N PHE A 16 -67.07 -28.19 2.29
CA PHE A 16 -66.84 -26.91 1.57
C PHE A 16 -65.85 -25.84 2.18
N PRO A 17 -65.38 -24.82 1.39
CA PRO A 17 -64.06 -24.87 0.77
C PRO A 17 -63.17 -23.66 1.15
N VAL A 18 -61.86 -23.87 1.34
CA VAL A 18 -60.91 -22.75 1.28
C VAL A 18 -59.97 -23.04 0.12
N ALA A 19 -60.26 -22.39 -1.00
CA ALA A 19 -59.30 -22.23 -2.07
C ALA A 19 -58.10 -21.46 -1.51
N THR A 20 -56.93 -22.09 -1.45
CA THR A 20 -55.67 -21.37 -1.31
C THR A 20 -54.85 -21.63 -2.56
N ILE A 21 -55.07 -20.73 -3.51
CA ILE A 21 -54.12 -20.41 -4.57
C ILE A 21 -52.84 -19.96 -3.84
N VAL A 22 -51.84 -20.83 -3.73
CA VAL A 22 -50.49 -20.38 -3.38
C VAL A 22 -49.83 -19.97 -4.69
N THR A 23 -49.97 -18.68 -4.94
CA THR A 23 -49.35 -17.93 -6.02
C THR A 23 -47.83 -18.11 -5.98
N ILE A 24 -47.26 -18.57 -7.09
CA ILE A 24 -45.84 -18.41 -7.42
C ILE A 24 -45.59 -16.91 -7.58
N ALA A 25 -45.30 -16.20 -6.50
CA ALA A 25 -45.00 -14.77 -6.52
C ALA A 25 -44.22 -14.34 -5.26
N ALA A 26 -42.97 -14.78 -5.14
CA ALA A 26 -41.94 -14.10 -4.33
C ALA A 26 -40.55 -14.69 -4.62
N LEU A 27 -40.16 -14.78 -5.90
CA LEU A 27 -38.76 -14.99 -6.30
C LEU A 27 -38.25 -13.78 -7.09
N VAL A 28 -38.64 -12.59 -6.65
CA VAL A 28 -38.12 -11.31 -7.14
C VAL A 28 -38.12 -10.41 -5.91
N LEU A 29 -36.98 -10.31 -5.21
CA LEU A 29 -36.60 -9.22 -4.29
C LEU A 29 -35.32 -9.60 -3.50
N SER A 30 -34.28 -10.02 -4.20
CA SER A 30 -32.90 -9.93 -3.70
C SER A 30 -31.88 -9.87 -4.84
N LEU A 31 -32.32 -9.48 -6.05
CA LEU A 31 -31.41 -8.99 -7.06
C LEU A 31 -31.03 -7.58 -6.61
N GLY A 32 -29.93 -7.48 -5.86
CA GLY A 32 -29.27 -6.20 -5.65
C GLY A 32 -29.13 -5.50 -7.01
N SER A 33 -29.23 -4.17 -7.01
CA SER A 33 -29.05 -3.36 -8.22
C SER A 33 -27.91 -3.94 -9.06
N PRO A 34 -28.11 -4.19 -10.37
CA PRO A 34 -27.03 -4.67 -11.22
C PRO A 34 -25.85 -3.72 -11.01
N ALA A 35 -24.68 -4.27 -10.66
CA ALA A 35 -23.47 -3.47 -10.57
C ALA A 35 -23.37 -2.67 -11.88
N PRO A 36 -23.17 -1.33 -11.82
CA PRO A 36 -23.14 -0.52 -13.03
C PRO A 36 -22.18 -1.13 -14.03
N ALA A 37 -22.62 -1.25 -15.28
CA ALA A 37 -21.80 -1.83 -16.34
C ALA A 37 -20.50 -1.02 -16.45
N GLN A 38 -19.37 -1.70 -16.35
CA GLN A 38 -18.05 -1.08 -16.42
C GLN A 38 -17.90 -0.37 -17.74
N THR A 39 -17.57 0.92 -17.72
CA THR A 39 -17.36 1.66 -18.96
C THR A 39 -15.92 1.49 -19.45
N GLY A 40 -15.73 1.65 -20.76
CA GLY A 40 -14.38 1.64 -21.33
C GLY A 40 -13.48 2.70 -20.70
N ASN A 41 -14.02 3.89 -20.42
CA ASN A 41 -13.27 4.98 -19.79
C ASN A 41 -12.95 4.69 -18.33
N GLU A 42 -13.83 4.04 -17.57
CA GLU A 42 -13.54 3.64 -16.19
C GLU A 42 -12.31 2.72 -16.10
N VAL A 43 -12.28 1.71 -16.96
CA VAL A 43 -11.16 0.76 -17.04
C VAL A 43 -9.87 1.47 -17.48
N LEU A 44 -9.95 2.33 -18.49
CA LEU A 44 -8.80 3.07 -19.01
C LEU A 44 -8.28 4.10 -18.01
N CYS A 45 -9.15 4.78 -17.27
CA CYS A 45 -8.78 5.72 -16.21
C CYS A 45 -7.99 5.02 -15.11
N ASN A 46 -8.50 3.91 -14.56
CA ASN A 46 -7.81 3.12 -13.54
C ASN A 46 -6.42 2.65 -14.02
N GLN A 47 -6.31 2.21 -15.27
CA GLN A 47 -5.03 1.83 -15.86
C GLN A 47 -4.07 3.01 -16.03
N ASP A 48 -4.58 4.18 -16.41
CA ASP A 48 -3.79 5.39 -16.61
C ASP A 48 -3.24 5.92 -15.28
N ILE A 49 -4.06 5.97 -14.23
CA ILE A 49 -3.63 6.28 -12.86
C ILE A 49 -2.55 5.31 -12.40
N ALA A 50 -2.80 3.99 -12.49
CA ALA A 50 -1.86 2.96 -12.07
C ALA A 50 -0.50 3.06 -12.79
N LYS A 51 -0.50 3.33 -14.11
CA LYS A 51 0.72 3.53 -14.90
C LYS A 51 1.46 4.80 -14.50
N ALA A 52 0.74 5.90 -14.26
CA ALA A 52 1.31 7.17 -13.85
C ALA A 52 1.96 7.06 -12.45
N VAL A 53 1.27 6.45 -11.49
CA VAL A 53 1.80 6.17 -10.14
C VAL A 53 3.04 5.27 -10.22
N LEU A 54 3.02 4.21 -11.03
CA LEU A 54 4.21 3.36 -11.21
C LEU A 54 5.40 4.12 -11.81
N ALA A 55 5.16 5.06 -12.72
CA ALA A 55 6.21 5.91 -13.25
C ALA A 55 6.75 6.89 -12.20
N LEU A 56 5.87 7.46 -11.38
CA LEU A 56 6.22 8.36 -10.27
C LEU A 56 7.06 7.64 -9.21
N GLN A 57 6.67 6.44 -8.79
CA GLN A 57 7.44 5.62 -7.84
C GLN A 57 8.81 5.21 -8.38
N ARG A 58 8.95 5.01 -9.70
CA ARG A 58 10.27 4.82 -10.33
C ARG A 58 11.12 6.08 -10.28
N ALA A 59 10.52 7.26 -10.40
CA ALA A 59 11.24 8.53 -10.28
C ALA A 59 11.77 8.70 -8.85
N TYR A 60 10.93 8.47 -7.82
CA TYR A 60 11.35 8.48 -6.42
C TYR A 60 12.49 7.49 -6.13
N ALA A 61 12.40 6.26 -6.64
CA ALA A 61 13.47 5.27 -6.48
C ALA A 61 14.77 5.65 -7.21
N THR A 62 14.66 6.31 -8.37
CA THR A 62 15.81 6.80 -9.14
C THR A 62 16.51 7.95 -8.42
N ASP A 63 15.73 8.87 -7.86
CA ASP A 63 16.23 9.97 -7.04
C ASP A 63 16.95 9.46 -5.80
N LEU A 64 16.32 8.56 -5.03
CA LEU A 64 16.96 7.89 -3.89
C LEU A 64 18.27 7.19 -4.29
N GLY A 65 18.31 6.53 -5.44
CA GLY A 65 19.53 5.90 -5.95
C GLY A 65 20.63 6.88 -6.37
N ARG A 66 20.29 8.11 -6.76
CA ARG A 66 21.23 9.22 -7.01
C ARG A 66 21.77 9.76 -5.69
N CYS A 67 20.88 10.00 -4.74
CA CYS A 67 21.18 10.35 -3.36
C CYS A 67 22.22 9.43 -2.70
N LEU A 68 21.97 8.12 -2.74
CA LEU A 68 22.88 7.12 -2.17
C LEU A 68 24.23 7.04 -2.90
N ARG A 69 24.31 7.52 -4.15
CA ARG A 69 25.57 7.59 -4.90
C ARG A 69 26.45 8.74 -4.45
N LEU A 70 25.84 9.87 -4.13
CA LEU A 70 26.55 11.09 -3.73
C LEU A 70 27.01 11.04 -2.27
N GLY A 71 26.54 10.06 -1.50
CA GLY A 71 27.14 9.69 -0.21
C GLY A 71 26.72 10.55 0.97
N ASN A 72 25.98 11.64 0.74
CA ASN A 72 25.39 12.48 1.78
C ASN A 72 23.87 12.46 1.67
N PHE A 73 23.25 11.50 2.37
CA PHE A 73 21.79 11.38 2.38
C PHE A 73 21.08 12.60 3.00
N GLN A 74 21.72 13.31 3.93
CA GLN A 74 21.17 14.55 4.50
C GLN A 74 21.21 15.74 3.53
N GLU A 75 22.09 15.70 2.53
CA GLU A 75 22.19 16.73 1.49
C GLU A 75 21.30 16.39 0.28
N CYS A 76 20.53 15.29 0.38
CA CYS A 76 19.53 15.00 -0.61
C CYS A 76 18.48 16.09 -0.60
N PRO A 77 18.26 16.77 -1.73
CA PRO A 77 17.18 17.73 -1.81
C PRO A 77 15.85 17.03 -1.54
N ASP A 78 14.88 17.82 -1.08
CA ASP A 78 13.50 17.37 -1.02
C ASP A 78 13.11 16.78 -2.37
N PRO A 79 12.63 15.52 -2.43
CA PRO A 79 12.29 14.89 -3.69
C PRO A 79 11.25 15.67 -4.50
N ALA A 80 10.41 16.52 -3.88
CA ALA A 80 9.49 17.41 -4.57
C ALA A 80 10.18 18.39 -5.54
N LEU A 81 11.46 18.70 -5.28
CA LEU A 81 12.25 19.61 -6.11
C LEU A 81 12.93 18.91 -7.30
N GLU A 82 12.85 17.57 -7.40
CA GLU A 82 13.47 16.85 -8.51
C GLU A 82 12.64 16.95 -9.79
N VAL A 83 13.26 17.41 -10.88
CA VAL A 83 12.73 17.46 -12.24
C VAL A 83 12.13 16.12 -12.67
N GLY A 84 12.78 15.00 -12.35
CA GLY A 84 12.25 13.67 -12.65
C GLY A 84 10.91 13.37 -11.97
N ILE A 85 10.73 13.84 -10.74
CA ILE A 85 9.52 13.66 -9.93
C ILE A 85 8.43 14.62 -10.40
N GLN A 86 8.75 15.90 -10.62
CA GLN A 86 7.84 16.90 -11.18
C GLN A 86 7.27 16.47 -12.54
N ARG A 87 8.09 15.87 -13.41
CA ARG A 87 7.63 15.25 -14.67
C ARG A 87 6.70 14.06 -14.44
N GLY A 88 6.94 13.27 -13.39
CA GLY A 88 6.08 12.17 -12.99
C GLY A 88 4.71 12.66 -12.51
N GLU A 89 4.70 13.69 -11.66
CA GLU A 89 3.48 14.35 -11.18
C GLU A 89 2.70 14.98 -12.33
N SER A 90 3.38 15.73 -13.22
CA SER A 90 2.74 16.31 -14.41
C SER A 90 2.07 15.25 -15.29
N ARG A 91 2.69 14.05 -15.40
CA ARG A 91 2.08 12.93 -16.13
C ARG A 91 0.83 12.40 -15.43
N LEU A 92 0.83 12.31 -14.10
CA LEU A 92 -0.33 11.93 -13.31
C LEU A 92 -1.46 12.95 -13.48
N SER A 93 -1.18 14.24 -13.29
CA SER A 93 -2.15 15.32 -13.48
C SER A 93 -2.75 15.29 -14.89
N ASN A 94 -1.93 15.04 -15.93
CA ASN A 94 -2.43 14.93 -17.30
C ASN A 94 -3.38 13.74 -17.52
N LYS A 95 -3.38 12.72 -16.65
CA LYS A 95 -4.35 11.62 -16.69
C LYS A 95 -5.69 11.95 -16.03
N LEU A 96 -5.75 13.04 -15.27
CA LEU A 96 -6.93 13.47 -14.51
C LEU A 96 -7.52 14.79 -15.06
N LYS A 97 -6.83 15.46 -15.99
CA LYS A 97 -7.28 16.70 -16.64
C LYS A 97 -8.48 16.52 -17.59
N PRO A 98 -9.16 17.63 -17.94
CA PRO A 98 -10.20 17.63 -18.99
C PRO A 98 -9.74 16.96 -20.29
N GLY A 99 -10.62 16.18 -20.91
CA GLY A 99 -10.35 15.40 -22.12
C GLY A 99 -9.57 14.10 -21.90
N SER A 100 -9.26 13.74 -20.66
CA SER A 100 -8.68 12.44 -20.32
C SER A 100 -9.75 11.33 -20.24
N HIS A 101 -9.30 10.07 -20.15
CA HIS A 101 -10.22 8.95 -19.85
C HIS A 101 -10.89 9.12 -18.48
N CYS A 102 -10.22 9.68 -17.49
CA CYS A 102 -10.80 9.90 -16.16
C CYS A 102 -11.88 10.98 -16.19
N ASP A 103 -11.63 12.08 -16.91
CA ASP A 103 -12.61 13.12 -17.17
C ASP A 103 -13.84 12.57 -17.90
N SER A 104 -13.64 11.77 -18.94
CA SER A 104 -14.74 11.11 -19.66
C SER A 104 -15.51 10.14 -18.75
N ALA A 105 -14.81 9.37 -17.91
CA ALA A 105 -15.46 8.44 -17.00
C ALA A 105 -16.35 9.15 -15.97
N VAL A 106 -15.88 10.26 -15.39
CA VAL A 106 -16.65 11.00 -14.37
C VAL A 106 -17.74 11.85 -14.99
N ASN A 107 -17.41 12.67 -15.98
CA ASN A 107 -18.28 13.73 -16.48
C ASN A 107 -19.19 13.30 -17.64
N VAL A 108 -18.83 12.24 -18.39
CA VAL A 108 -19.63 11.71 -19.51
C VAL A 108 -20.32 10.42 -19.13
N ASP A 109 -19.58 9.46 -18.57
CA ASP A 109 -20.11 8.14 -18.22
C ASP A 109 -20.79 8.11 -16.84
N GLY A 110 -20.66 9.18 -16.03
CA GLY A 110 -21.31 9.31 -14.72
C GLY A 110 -20.71 8.40 -13.64
N VAL A 111 -19.46 7.96 -13.79
CA VAL A 111 -18.78 7.09 -12.83
C VAL A 111 -18.37 7.90 -11.59
N ALA A 112 -18.76 7.43 -10.41
CA ALA A 112 -18.40 8.08 -9.15
C ALA A 112 -16.88 8.07 -8.90
N LEU A 113 -16.33 9.17 -8.37
CA LEU A 113 -14.90 9.32 -8.08
C LEU A 113 -14.35 8.25 -7.12
N SER A 114 -15.18 7.73 -6.21
CA SER A 114 -14.81 6.66 -5.27
C SER A 114 -14.35 5.36 -5.97
N ARG A 115 -14.66 5.21 -7.26
CA ARG A 115 -14.23 4.10 -8.14
C ARG A 115 -12.77 4.22 -8.58
N PHE A 116 -12.12 5.36 -8.34
CA PHE A 116 -10.73 5.63 -8.71
C PHE A 116 -9.88 5.92 -7.46
N GLY A 117 -8.68 5.32 -7.37
CA GLY A 117 -7.67 5.69 -6.35
C GLY A 117 -8.13 5.52 -4.89
N PRO A 118 -7.60 6.29 -3.93
CA PRO A 118 -8.09 6.30 -2.54
C PRO A 118 -9.45 7.02 -2.42
N ILE A 119 -10.17 6.83 -1.31
CA ILE A 119 -11.45 7.54 -1.03
C ILE A 119 -11.27 8.72 -0.06
N THR A 120 -10.13 8.77 0.64
CA THR A 120 -9.78 9.79 1.62
C THR A 120 -8.31 10.15 1.45
N CYS A 121 -7.96 11.42 1.66
CA CYS A 121 -6.58 11.86 1.72
C CYS A 121 -6.16 12.05 3.19
N PRO A 122 -5.39 11.13 3.80
CA PRO A 122 -4.99 11.30 5.19
C PRO A 122 -4.06 12.51 5.35
N ALA A 123 -4.42 13.43 6.23
CA ALA A 123 -3.53 14.51 6.67
C ALA A 123 -2.37 13.90 7.46
N ALA A 124 -1.17 13.90 6.88
CA ALA A 124 0.08 13.63 7.59
C ALA A 124 1.30 13.57 6.68
N TRP A 125 1.16 13.50 5.35
CA TRP A 125 2.31 13.27 4.47
C TRP A 125 2.91 14.61 4.02
N ASN A 126 3.60 15.30 4.95
CA ASN A 126 4.39 16.54 4.79
C ASN A 126 4.03 17.44 3.59
N GLN A 127 3.33 18.56 3.85
CA GLN A 127 2.80 19.58 2.92
C GLN A 127 1.38 19.36 2.38
N CYS A 128 0.71 18.27 2.74
CA CYS A 128 -0.73 18.12 2.54
C CYS A 128 -1.46 18.50 3.83
N ASP A 129 -1.46 19.78 4.16
CA ASP A 129 -2.02 20.29 5.41
C ASP A 129 -3.56 20.24 5.45
N VAL A 130 -4.20 19.73 4.39
CA VAL A 130 -5.65 19.59 4.32
C VAL A 130 -6.03 18.12 4.45
N SER A 131 -6.62 17.78 5.60
CA SER A 131 -7.42 16.55 5.71
C SER A 131 -8.63 16.71 4.79
N VAL A 132 -8.58 16.09 3.62
CA VAL A 132 -9.74 16.07 2.73
C VAL A 132 -10.61 14.90 3.14
N GLY A 133 -11.69 15.20 3.86
CA GLY A 133 -12.64 14.21 4.36
C GLY A 133 -13.36 13.42 3.25
N SER A 134 -13.43 13.99 2.03
CA SER A 134 -14.02 13.37 0.83
C SER A 134 -13.34 13.88 -0.45
N ILE A 135 -13.00 12.99 -1.37
CA ILE A 135 -12.48 13.34 -2.69
C ILE A 135 -13.65 13.61 -3.62
N ASP A 136 -13.92 14.90 -3.90
CA ASP A 136 -15.14 15.35 -4.58
C ASP A 136 -14.90 15.74 -6.05
N THR A 137 -13.65 15.99 -6.44
CA THR A 137 -13.25 16.31 -7.82
C THR A 137 -12.05 15.48 -8.30
N LEU A 138 -11.82 15.45 -9.61
CA LEU A 138 -10.59 14.89 -10.20
C LEU A 138 -9.33 15.66 -9.77
N SER A 139 -9.46 16.94 -9.42
CA SER A 139 -8.36 17.74 -8.87
C SER A 139 -8.00 17.26 -7.47
N ASP A 140 -9.00 17.02 -6.61
CA ASP A 140 -8.78 16.50 -5.25
C ASP A 140 -8.12 15.12 -5.30
N LEU A 141 -8.51 14.29 -6.28
CA LEU A 141 -7.89 12.99 -6.50
C LEU A 141 -6.43 13.12 -6.95
N ASP A 142 -6.11 14.07 -7.84
CA ASP A 142 -4.73 14.33 -8.29
C ASP A 142 -3.85 14.74 -7.11
N ASP A 143 -4.30 15.75 -6.36
CA ASP A 143 -3.57 16.25 -5.20
C ASP A 143 -3.40 15.17 -4.13
N CYS A 144 -4.45 14.38 -3.87
CA CYS A 144 -4.38 13.23 -2.97
C CYS A 144 -3.37 12.18 -3.43
N LEU A 145 -3.38 11.80 -4.71
CA LEU A 145 -2.45 10.80 -5.24
C LEU A 145 -1.01 11.30 -5.21
N ARG A 146 -0.75 12.56 -5.57
CA ARG A 146 0.57 13.18 -5.47
C ARG A 146 1.06 13.18 -4.02
N CYS A 147 0.19 13.64 -3.12
CA CYS A 147 0.44 13.67 -1.68
C CYS A 147 0.84 12.31 -1.12
N MET A 148 -0.01 11.30 -1.30
CA MET A 148 0.22 9.98 -0.72
C MET A 148 1.46 9.32 -1.31
N ASN A 149 1.75 9.53 -2.60
CA ASN A 149 2.95 8.97 -3.22
C ASN A 149 4.25 9.66 -2.78
N TYR A 150 4.22 10.99 -2.62
CA TYR A 150 5.31 11.74 -1.98
C TYR A 150 5.54 11.22 -0.57
N GLY A 151 4.45 11.12 0.18
CA GLY A 151 4.43 10.54 1.50
C GLY A 151 5.13 9.19 1.56
N ILE A 152 4.65 8.21 0.79
CA ILE A 152 5.22 6.86 0.70
C ILE A 152 6.74 6.93 0.46
N ALA A 153 7.19 7.84 -0.41
CA ALA A 153 8.62 8.02 -0.68
C ALA A 153 9.39 8.55 0.55
N VAL A 154 8.83 9.52 1.28
CA VAL A 154 9.41 10.08 2.52
C VAL A 154 9.40 9.04 3.65
N HIS A 155 8.30 8.32 3.83
CA HIS A 155 8.21 7.26 4.82
C HIS A 155 9.19 6.12 4.51
N TYR A 156 9.32 5.72 3.25
CA TYR A 156 10.33 4.72 2.86
C TYR A 156 11.76 5.17 3.22
N ARG A 157 12.08 6.44 2.94
CA ARG A 157 13.37 7.04 3.34
C ARG A 157 13.59 6.99 4.86
N ARG A 158 12.54 7.28 5.64
CA ARG A 158 12.55 7.19 7.11
C ARG A 158 12.69 5.76 7.59
N LEU A 159 11.99 4.80 6.99
CA LEU A 159 12.05 3.39 7.39
C LEU A 159 13.44 2.78 7.19
N LEU A 160 14.17 3.30 6.20
CA LEU A 160 15.56 2.93 5.99
C LEU A 160 16.54 3.67 6.91
N ASP A 161 16.07 4.67 7.65
CA ASP A 161 16.80 5.53 8.59
C ASP A 161 18.22 5.85 8.08
N LEU A 162 18.28 6.39 6.86
CA LEU A 162 19.51 6.66 6.11
C LEU A 162 20.31 7.87 6.66
N GLY A 163 20.18 8.19 7.96
CA GLY A 163 20.80 9.33 8.63
C GLY A 163 22.33 9.41 8.50
N ARG A 164 22.92 10.52 9.00
CA ARG A 164 24.32 10.97 8.82
C ARG A 164 25.29 9.85 8.41
N THR A 165 25.54 9.75 7.10
CA THR A 165 26.45 8.79 6.47
C THR A 165 27.92 9.17 6.62
N GLY A 166 28.22 10.34 7.21
CA GLY A 166 29.57 10.88 7.37
C GLY A 166 30.52 10.02 8.22
N SER A 167 29.99 9.13 9.07
CA SER A 167 30.78 8.16 9.86
C SER A 167 30.96 6.80 9.19
N LEU A 168 30.31 6.55 8.04
CA LEU A 168 30.35 5.23 7.39
C LEU A 168 31.65 5.01 6.61
N THR A 169 32.24 3.83 6.79
CA THR A 169 33.38 3.41 5.96
C THR A 169 32.98 3.34 4.48
N PRO A 170 33.92 3.44 3.52
CA PRO A 170 33.62 3.28 2.09
C PRO A 170 32.85 1.99 1.77
N ASP A 171 33.20 0.89 2.44
CA ASP A 171 32.51 -0.39 2.24
C ASP A 171 31.11 -0.40 2.88
N ASP A 172 30.90 0.31 3.99
CA ASP A 172 29.57 0.43 4.61
C ASP A 172 28.65 1.20 3.68
N ARG A 173 29.14 2.30 3.09
CA ARG A 173 28.41 3.07 2.08
C ARG A 173 28.06 2.21 0.87
N LYS A 174 29.01 1.40 0.38
CA LYS A 174 28.78 0.46 -0.74
C LYS A 174 27.71 -0.58 -0.39
N CYS A 175 27.74 -1.13 0.82
CA CYS A 175 26.74 -2.07 1.29
C CYS A 175 25.35 -1.42 1.42
N LEU A 176 25.26 -0.29 2.12
CA LEU A 176 24.02 0.44 2.34
C LEU A 176 23.36 0.74 0.99
N ARG A 177 24.11 1.31 0.06
CA ARG A 177 23.64 1.58 -1.29
C ARG A 177 23.13 0.31 -1.98
N ALA A 178 23.87 -0.79 -1.93
CA ALA A 178 23.48 -2.02 -2.60
C ALA A 178 22.19 -2.64 -2.03
N THR A 179 22.02 -2.58 -0.71
CA THR A 179 20.90 -3.19 0.01
C THR A 179 19.64 -2.33 -0.05
N VAL A 180 19.77 -1.01 0.05
CA VAL A 180 18.66 -0.07 -0.15
C VAL A 180 18.13 -0.11 -1.59
N LEU A 181 19.02 -0.15 -2.59
CA LEU A 181 18.60 -0.28 -3.99
C LEU A 181 17.89 -1.61 -4.26
N ALA A 182 18.31 -2.69 -3.60
CA ALA A 182 17.65 -3.99 -3.71
C ALA A 182 16.25 -3.97 -3.09
N THR A 183 16.12 -3.37 -1.90
CA THR A 183 14.85 -3.12 -1.19
C THR A 183 13.90 -2.29 -2.06
N GLY A 184 14.41 -1.19 -2.65
CA GLY A 184 13.66 -0.33 -3.55
C GLY A 184 13.14 -1.07 -4.79
N LYS A 185 13.99 -1.93 -5.36
CA LYS A 185 13.63 -2.76 -6.50
C LYS A 185 12.60 -3.84 -6.15
N ALA A 186 12.60 -4.35 -4.91
CA ALA A 186 11.65 -5.36 -4.46
C ALA A 186 10.24 -4.78 -4.38
N PHE A 187 10.04 -3.64 -3.71
CA PHE A 187 8.72 -3.01 -3.63
C PHE A 187 8.19 -2.62 -5.03
N LEU A 188 9.03 -2.05 -5.91
CA LEU A 188 8.61 -1.69 -7.28
C LEU A 188 8.21 -2.90 -8.13
N LYS A 189 8.83 -4.06 -7.89
CA LYS A 189 8.45 -5.31 -8.56
C LYS A 189 7.09 -5.78 -8.08
N SER A 190 6.83 -5.76 -6.77
CA SER A 190 5.52 -6.09 -6.21
C SER A 190 4.44 -5.20 -6.81
N PHE A 191 4.65 -3.89 -6.79
CA PHE A 191 3.68 -2.94 -7.34
C PHE A 191 3.43 -3.15 -8.84
N LYS A 192 4.46 -3.52 -9.61
CA LYS A 192 4.28 -3.88 -11.02
C LYS A 192 3.42 -5.14 -11.21
N GLU A 193 3.49 -6.11 -10.29
CA GLU A 193 2.62 -7.29 -10.32
C GLU A 193 1.18 -6.92 -9.98
N VAL A 194 0.97 -6.09 -8.96
CA VAL A 194 -0.35 -5.54 -8.62
C VAL A 194 -0.96 -4.79 -9.81
N VAL A 195 -0.21 -3.87 -10.43
CA VAL A 195 -0.64 -3.14 -11.65
C VAL A 195 -0.97 -4.10 -12.79
N LYS A 196 -0.24 -5.20 -12.94
CA LYS A 196 -0.52 -6.21 -13.98
C LYS A 196 -1.80 -6.98 -13.67
N CYS A 197 -2.02 -7.35 -12.42
CA CYS A 197 -3.23 -8.04 -11.97
C CYS A 197 -4.47 -7.15 -12.14
N ALA A 198 -4.38 -5.88 -11.78
CA ALA A 198 -5.47 -4.91 -11.88
C ALA A 198 -5.77 -4.49 -13.34
N ARG A 199 -4.98 -4.93 -14.32
CA ARG A 199 -5.16 -4.53 -15.71
C ARG A 199 -6.49 -5.02 -16.26
N GLY A 200 -7.29 -4.09 -16.76
CA GLY A 200 -8.62 -4.40 -17.31
C GLY A 200 -9.70 -4.52 -16.25
N GLY A 201 -9.37 -4.37 -14.97
CA GLY A 201 -10.31 -4.36 -13.87
C GLY A 201 -10.67 -2.96 -13.40
N VAL A 202 -11.59 -2.93 -12.44
CA VAL A 202 -12.08 -1.76 -11.71
C VAL A 202 -12.21 -2.12 -10.23
N LYS A 203 -12.41 -1.12 -9.36
CA LYS A 203 -12.63 -1.39 -7.94
C LYS A 203 -13.87 -2.28 -7.68
N PRO A 204 -13.88 -3.08 -6.60
CA PRO A 204 -12.75 -3.35 -5.71
C PRO A 204 -11.69 -4.25 -6.38
N PHE A 205 -10.42 -3.86 -6.30
CA PHE A 205 -9.32 -4.63 -6.90
C PHE A 205 -8.88 -5.75 -5.96
N ALA A 206 -9.05 -7.01 -6.37
CA ALA A 206 -8.57 -8.18 -5.63
C ALA A 206 -7.14 -8.58 -6.06
N CYS A 207 -6.19 -7.65 -5.95
CA CYS A 207 -4.82 -7.83 -6.43
C CYS A 207 -3.78 -7.51 -5.35
N PRO A 208 -3.79 -8.21 -4.20
CA PRO A 208 -2.89 -7.91 -3.09
C PRO A 208 -1.41 -8.04 -3.48
N ALA A 209 -0.54 -7.42 -2.69
CA ALA A 209 0.88 -7.72 -2.76
C ALA A 209 1.11 -9.19 -2.39
N ASP A 210 1.79 -9.93 -3.29
CA ASP A 210 1.98 -11.38 -3.16
C ASP A 210 3.47 -11.73 -3.06
N ASP A 211 3.90 -12.18 -1.88
CA ASP A 211 5.25 -12.67 -1.61
C ASP A 211 5.34 -14.21 -1.57
N SER A 212 4.33 -14.91 -2.09
CA SER A 212 4.33 -16.37 -2.17
C SER A 212 5.50 -16.91 -3.00
N THR A 213 5.92 -18.14 -2.67
CA THR A 213 7.05 -18.81 -3.33
C THR A 213 6.88 -18.83 -4.84
N GLY A 214 7.84 -18.24 -5.55
CA GLY A 214 7.85 -18.19 -7.02
C GLY A 214 7.36 -16.88 -7.63
N SER A 215 6.69 -16.01 -6.86
CA SER A 215 6.29 -14.66 -7.29
C SER A 215 7.52 -13.79 -7.65
N ARG A 216 7.36 -12.74 -8.46
CA ARG A 216 8.50 -11.87 -8.78
C ARG A 216 8.91 -11.04 -7.57
N PHE A 217 7.98 -10.75 -6.67
CA PHE A 217 8.26 -10.11 -5.40
C PHE A 217 9.08 -11.01 -4.48
N ALA A 218 8.70 -12.28 -4.27
CA ALA A 218 9.47 -13.24 -3.48
C ALA A 218 10.92 -13.38 -3.98
N LYS A 219 11.09 -13.54 -5.30
CA LYS A 219 12.43 -13.56 -5.95
C LYS A 219 13.22 -12.26 -5.74
N ALA A 220 12.54 -11.13 -5.57
CA ALA A 220 13.20 -9.85 -5.29
C ALA A 220 13.62 -9.75 -3.82
N LEU A 221 12.81 -10.28 -2.89
CA LEU A 221 13.15 -10.38 -1.47
C LEU A 221 14.36 -11.30 -1.24
N GLU A 222 14.45 -12.42 -1.95
CA GLU A 222 15.64 -13.29 -1.95
C GLU A 222 16.89 -12.56 -2.45
N ALA A 223 16.74 -11.66 -3.42
CA ALA A 223 17.86 -10.88 -3.94
C ALA A 223 18.43 -9.91 -2.89
N ILE A 224 17.60 -9.43 -1.95
CA ILE A 224 18.07 -8.63 -0.80
C ILE A 224 19.03 -9.46 0.04
N GLN A 225 18.66 -10.69 0.40
CA GLN A 225 19.51 -11.59 1.19
C GLN A 225 20.86 -11.85 0.50
N LYS A 226 20.86 -12.08 -0.82
CA LYS A 226 22.09 -12.25 -1.62
C LYS A 226 22.97 -10.99 -1.61
N LYS A 227 22.38 -9.79 -1.53
CA LYS A 227 23.13 -8.53 -1.45
C LYS A 227 23.72 -8.32 -0.06
N VAL A 228 22.93 -8.60 0.99
CA VAL A 228 23.37 -8.53 2.38
C VAL A 228 24.50 -9.52 2.67
N ALA A 229 24.47 -10.73 2.10
CA ALA A 229 25.57 -11.69 2.26
C ALA A 229 26.93 -11.16 1.79
N ARG A 230 26.94 -10.24 0.83
CA ARG A 230 28.17 -9.58 0.30
C ARG A 230 28.60 -8.37 1.12
N CYS A 231 27.85 -8.03 2.15
CA CYS A 231 28.10 -6.89 3.03
C CYS A 231 28.86 -7.25 4.31
N ARG A 232 29.33 -8.48 4.50
CA ARG A 232 29.95 -8.91 5.77
C ARG A 232 31.24 -8.11 6.08
N ASN A 233 31.42 -7.77 7.36
CA ASN A 233 32.71 -7.40 7.96
C ASN A 233 33.21 -8.59 8.82
N GLU A 234 34.37 -8.47 9.47
CA GLU A 234 34.95 -9.55 10.30
C GLU A 234 34.04 -9.99 11.46
N ALA A 235 33.20 -9.08 11.98
CA ALA A 235 32.20 -9.35 13.01
C ALA A 235 30.85 -9.86 12.48
N GLY A 236 30.69 -10.03 11.17
CA GLY A 236 29.46 -10.54 10.55
C GLY A 236 28.29 -9.53 10.41
N VAL A 237 28.38 -8.32 10.99
CA VAL A 237 27.37 -7.26 10.95
C VAL A 237 28.01 -5.87 10.80
N ARG A 238 27.55 -5.07 9.82
CA ARG A 238 27.93 -3.65 9.72
C ARG A 238 27.12 -2.85 10.74
N GLY A 239 27.73 -2.64 11.91
CA GLY A 239 27.05 -2.19 13.14
C GLY A 239 26.26 -0.89 13.02
N GLU A 240 26.78 0.13 12.32
CA GLU A 240 26.08 1.43 12.19
C GLU A 240 24.80 1.32 11.34
N ILE A 241 24.85 0.57 10.23
CA ILE A 241 23.71 0.37 9.33
C ILE A 241 22.58 -0.41 10.02
N SER A 242 22.95 -1.38 10.85
CA SER A 242 22.00 -2.26 11.54
C SER A 242 21.28 -1.53 12.68
N ARG A 243 21.95 -0.60 13.38
CA ARG A 243 21.34 0.21 14.45
C ARG A 243 20.18 1.08 13.95
N ASN A 244 20.32 1.67 12.76
CA ASN A 244 19.31 2.56 12.21
C ASN A 244 18.04 1.80 11.81
N LEU A 245 18.20 0.65 11.14
CA LEU A 245 17.07 -0.20 10.80
C LEU A 245 16.39 -0.76 12.07
N HIS A 246 17.15 -1.11 13.11
CA HIS A 246 16.61 -1.49 14.42
C HIS A 246 15.73 -0.40 15.05
N LYS A 247 16.10 0.88 14.99
CA LYS A 247 15.28 1.98 15.55
C LYS A 247 13.89 2.03 14.92
N VAL A 248 13.82 1.74 13.62
CA VAL A 248 12.58 1.75 12.85
C VAL A 248 11.78 0.49 13.11
N THR A 249 12.40 -0.68 12.94
CA THR A 249 11.67 -1.95 12.98
C THR A 249 11.47 -2.50 14.39
N ARG A 250 12.21 -1.96 15.37
CA ARG A 250 12.24 -2.37 16.79
C ARG A 250 12.59 -3.85 17.00
N ARG A 251 13.19 -4.50 15.99
CA ARG A 251 13.61 -5.90 16.04
C ARG A 251 15.13 -6.01 16.14
N PRO A 252 15.66 -6.93 16.96
CA PRO A 252 17.11 -7.06 17.14
C PRO A 252 17.78 -7.48 15.83
N ILE A 253 18.89 -6.81 15.46
CA ILE A 253 19.70 -7.14 14.29
C ILE A 253 21.07 -7.62 14.78
N LEU A 254 21.19 -8.94 14.96
CA LEU A 254 22.39 -9.57 15.52
C LEU A 254 23.22 -10.27 14.44
N SER A 255 22.66 -10.44 13.25
CA SER A 255 23.29 -11.12 12.14
C SER A 255 22.96 -10.48 10.78
N ALA A 256 23.73 -10.85 9.75
CA ALA A 256 23.40 -10.51 8.37
C ALA A 256 22.05 -11.10 7.92
N ALA A 257 21.62 -12.21 8.50
CA ALA A 257 20.30 -12.78 8.19
C ALA A 257 19.19 -11.89 8.76
N ASP A 258 19.35 -11.40 9.99
CA ASP A 258 18.39 -10.47 10.61
C ASP A 258 18.30 -9.17 9.81
N TYR A 259 19.45 -8.59 9.42
CA TYR A 259 19.47 -7.38 8.59
C TYR A 259 18.74 -7.56 7.25
N ALA A 260 18.92 -8.72 6.61
CA ALA A 260 18.18 -9.05 5.40
C ALA A 260 16.67 -9.19 5.67
N GLY A 261 16.29 -9.86 6.77
CA GLY A 261 14.91 -10.01 7.20
C GLY A 261 14.21 -8.67 7.42
N GLU A 262 14.88 -7.73 8.10
CA GLU A 262 14.33 -6.40 8.35
C GLU A 262 14.13 -5.58 7.07
N LEU A 263 15.08 -5.64 6.13
CA LEU A 263 14.91 -5.00 4.81
C LEU A 263 13.76 -5.62 3.99
N GLN A 264 13.56 -6.94 4.11
CA GLN A 264 12.42 -7.60 3.50
C GLN A 264 11.10 -7.16 4.15
N THR A 265 11.05 -7.02 5.48
CA THR A 265 9.90 -6.48 6.21
C THR A 265 9.57 -5.05 5.76
N VAL A 266 10.57 -4.17 5.62
CA VAL A 266 10.37 -2.82 5.05
C VAL A 266 9.81 -2.91 3.63
N SER A 267 10.36 -3.80 2.78
CA SER A 267 9.88 -3.97 1.40
C SER A 267 8.41 -4.44 1.34
N ARG A 268 8.01 -5.36 2.22
CA ARG A 268 6.62 -5.85 2.33
C ARG A 268 5.69 -4.74 2.76
N CYS A 269 6.09 -3.98 3.77
CA CYS A 269 5.30 -2.86 4.26
C CYS A 269 5.02 -1.84 3.14
N MET A 270 6.08 -1.36 2.47
CA MET A 270 5.92 -0.38 1.38
C MET A 270 5.11 -0.93 0.19
N ALA A 271 5.28 -2.21 -0.15
CA ALA A 271 4.53 -2.84 -1.23
C ALA A 271 3.04 -2.90 -0.94
N CYS A 272 2.68 -3.29 0.29
CA CYS A 272 1.29 -3.35 0.74
C CYS A 272 0.66 -1.95 0.81
N GLN A 273 1.33 -0.99 1.46
CA GLN A 273 0.83 0.38 1.54
C GLN A 273 0.57 0.97 0.15
N LEU A 274 1.54 0.85 -0.77
CA LEU A 274 1.39 1.40 -2.11
C LEU A 274 0.25 0.74 -2.89
N ALA A 275 0.00 -0.56 -2.68
CA ALA A 275 -1.14 -1.27 -3.27
C ALA A 275 -2.47 -0.76 -2.68
N ASN A 276 -2.58 -0.66 -1.35
CA ASN A 276 -3.75 -0.12 -0.65
C ASN A 276 -4.07 1.30 -1.11
N VAL A 277 -3.07 2.17 -1.14
CA VAL A 277 -3.22 3.57 -1.56
C VAL A 277 -3.65 3.71 -3.03
N THR A 278 -2.99 2.99 -3.94
CA THR A 278 -3.24 3.17 -5.38
C THR A 278 -4.55 2.52 -5.82
N PHE A 279 -4.84 1.33 -5.30
CA PHE A 279 -5.95 0.50 -5.76
C PHE A 279 -7.12 0.48 -4.76
N GLY A 280 -7.04 1.21 -3.65
CA GLY A 280 -8.05 1.15 -2.58
C GLY A 280 -8.23 -0.27 -2.05
N GLN A 281 -7.11 -1.00 -1.90
CA GLN A 281 -7.12 -2.31 -1.24
C GLN A 281 -7.11 -2.13 0.27
N ASP A 282 -7.63 -3.12 0.97
CA ASP A 282 -7.69 -3.17 2.43
C ASP A 282 -6.89 -4.38 2.93
N GLN A 283 -5.66 -4.53 2.43
CA GLN A 283 -4.74 -5.57 2.89
C GLN A 283 -4.18 -5.16 4.27
N ASP A 284 -4.23 -6.06 5.25
CA ASP A 284 -3.56 -5.88 6.56
C ASP A 284 -2.04 -5.81 6.37
N CYS A 285 -1.51 -4.60 6.21
CA CYS A 285 -0.08 -4.38 5.96
C CYS A 285 0.81 -4.71 7.17
N PRO A 286 0.42 -4.43 8.43
CA PRO A 286 1.12 -4.89 9.62
C PRO A 286 1.20 -6.42 9.69
N GLY A 287 0.08 -7.11 9.47
CA GLY A 287 0.04 -8.58 9.43
C GLY A 287 0.89 -9.16 8.30
N PHE A 288 0.79 -8.59 7.10
CA PHE A 288 1.55 -9.04 5.92
C PHE A 288 3.06 -8.80 6.06
N SER A 289 3.47 -7.64 6.56
CA SER A 289 4.89 -7.27 6.67
C SER A 289 5.55 -7.76 7.96
N GLY A 290 4.75 -8.01 9.00
CA GLY A 290 5.18 -8.18 10.38
C GLY A 290 5.62 -6.88 11.07
N MET A 291 5.51 -5.72 10.42
CA MET A 291 5.90 -4.43 10.98
C MET A 291 4.70 -3.77 11.66
N LEU A 292 4.71 -3.72 12.99
CA LEU A 292 3.60 -3.17 13.80
C LEU A 292 3.21 -1.74 13.40
N ARG A 293 4.20 -0.93 13.02
CA ARG A 293 4.03 0.48 12.62
C ARG A 293 3.99 0.66 11.10
N CYS A 294 3.64 -0.39 10.35
CA CYS A 294 3.57 -0.28 8.90
C CYS A 294 2.54 0.77 8.48
N ASP A 295 1.38 0.81 9.13
CA ASP A 295 0.30 1.77 8.82
C ASP A 295 0.47 3.13 9.52
N ASP A 296 1.55 3.33 10.27
CA ASP A 296 1.87 4.62 10.89
C ASP A 296 2.43 5.58 9.82
N GLY A 297 1.57 5.96 8.88
CA GLY A 297 1.74 7.09 7.97
C GLY A 297 1.71 8.44 8.70
N LYS A 298 1.54 8.45 10.03
CA LYS A 298 1.73 9.65 10.85
C LYS A 298 3.22 10.00 10.88
N LEU A 299 3.61 10.97 10.07
CA LEU A 299 4.75 11.81 10.42
C LEU A 299 4.47 12.33 11.84
N ALA A 300 5.44 12.11 12.72
CA ALA A 300 5.52 12.88 13.94
C ALA A 300 5.46 14.34 13.50
N ALA A 301 4.40 15.06 13.88
CA ALA A 301 4.28 16.48 13.57
C ALA A 301 5.60 17.18 13.93
N PRO A 302 6.09 18.15 13.14
CA PRO A 302 7.23 18.95 13.55
C PRO A 302 6.95 19.49 14.96
N GLY A 303 7.79 19.10 15.94
CA GLY A 303 7.59 19.43 17.36
C GLY A 303 7.24 18.26 18.29
N SER A 304 6.98 17.05 17.79
CA SER A 304 6.75 15.88 18.66
C SER A 304 8.05 15.16 19.04
N ALA A 305 8.42 15.24 20.32
CA ALA A 305 9.59 14.56 20.87
C ALA A 305 9.21 13.19 21.45
N PHE A 306 10.03 12.19 21.16
CA PHE A 306 9.95 10.87 21.77
C PHE A 306 10.85 10.86 23.02
N VAL A 307 10.26 10.69 24.19
CA VAL A 307 11.01 10.45 25.43
C VAL A 307 10.56 9.09 25.98
N ALA A 308 11.47 8.12 25.98
CA ALA A 308 11.31 6.93 26.79
C ALA A 308 11.72 7.32 28.21
N ASN A 309 10.80 7.22 29.17
CA ASN A 309 11.13 7.45 30.57
C ASN A 309 12.01 6.28 31.02
N GLU A 310 13.25 6.54 31.43
CA GLU A 310 14.10 5.49 31.99
C GLU A 310 13.50 5.02 33.31
N GLY A 311 13.00 3.78 33.34
CA GLY A 311 12.78 3.03 34.59
C GLY A 311 11.39 2.47 34.86
N ASP A 312 10.34 2.82 34.12
CA ASP A 312 8.97 2.39 34.47
C ASP A 312 8.15 1.74 33.34
N GLY A 313 8.72 1.59 32.14
CA GLY A 313 8.04 0.95 31.01
C GLY A 313 6.89 1.77 30.42
N THR A 314 6.72 3.02 30.83
CA THR A 314 5.72 3.94 30.28
C THR A 314 6.31 4.79 29.15
N VAL A 315 5.45 5.22 28.23
CA VAL A 315 5.81 6.09 27.11
C VAL A 315 4.95 7.34 27.19
N THR A 316 5.59 8.52 27.22
CA THR A 316 4.90 9.80 27.18
C THR A 316 4.98 10.38 25.77
N PHE A 317 3.82 10.73 25.21
CA PHE A 317 3.74 11.45 23.95
C PHE A 317 3.68 12.95 24.25
N LEU A 318 4.69 13.70 23.81
CA LEU A 318 4.64 15.15 23.80
C LEU A 318 4.21 15.60 22.41
N THR A 319 2.98 16.09 22.31
CA THR A 319 2.56 16.94 21.21
C THR A 319 2.88 18.38 21.59
N ALA A 320 3.51 19.13 20.69
CA ALA A 320 3.53 20.58 20.84
C ALA A 320 2.08 21.05 20.70
N GLU A 321 1.46 21.46 21.80
CA GLU A 321 0.25 22.28 21.76
C GLU A 321 0.68 23.72 21.49
N GLU A 322 0.15 24.25 20.39
CA GLU A 322 0.14 25.66 19.88
C GLU A 322 1.41 26.52 20.04
#